data_AF-A0A2V6SLN4-F1
#
_entry.id   AF-A0A2V6SLN4-F1
#
_cell.length_a   1.000
_cell.length_b   1.000
_cell.length_c   1.000
_cell.angle_alpha   90.00
_cell.angle_beta   90.00
_cell.angle_gamma   90.00
#
_symmetry.space_group_name_H-M   'P 1'
#
loop_
_entity.id
_entity.type
_entity.pdbx_description
1 polymer ?
#
loop_
_entity_poly.entity_id
_entity_poly.type
_entity_poly.pdbx_seq_one_letter_code
_entity_poly.pdbx_strand_id
1 'polypeptide(L)'
;MDTAMASVGFVRRRDRYVHRRARFYVEFPRGPLAIGGEYRIRPVSRSTSHGRILMLSPTDSCRDRLAAFYHWGDRQSLTVAAWIAARNRVQLTALKQWSTTEGAAERFEEFVQEIAKVRRRAAPRRRRK
;
A
#
# COMPACT_ATOMS: atom_id res chain seq x y z
N MET A 1 -8.26 -20.23 9.68
CA MET A 1 -8.54 -19.36 8.52
C MET A 1 -9.34 -20.11 7.45
N ASP A 2 -8.93 -21.32 7.07
CA ASP A 2 -9.57 -22.12 6.03
C ASP A 2 -11.10 -22.27 6.22
N THR A 3 -11.55 -22.61 7.44
CA THR A 3 -12.99 -22.69 7.77
C THR A 3 -13.74 -21.37 7.55
N ALA A 4 -13.14 -20.25 7.96
CA ALA A 4 -13.76 -18.92 7.83
C ALA A 4 -13.82 -18.45 6.37
N MET A 5 -12.81 -18.79 5.56
CA MET A 5 -12.83 -18.47 4.13
C MET A 5 -13.82 -19.36 3.38
N ALA A 6 -13.89 -20.65 3.74
CA ALA A 6 -14.84 -21.59 3.15
C ALA A 6 -16.30 -21.21 3.43
N SER A 7 -16.61 -20.71 4.64
CA SER A 7 -17.98 -20.29 5.00
C SER A 7 -18.50 -19.12 4.17
N VAL A 8 -17.60 -18.31 3.60
CA VAL A 8 -17.94 -17.21 2.68
C VAL A 8 -17.67 -17.58 1.20
N GLY A 9 -17.49 -18.88 0.91
CA GLY A 9 -17.42 -19.43 -0.44
C GLY A 9 -16.04 -19.38 -1.11
N PHE A 10 -14.98 -18.98 -0.41
CA PHE A 10 -13.63 -18.99 -0.97
C PHE A 10 -13.04 -20.40 -0.95
N VAL A 11 -12.31 -20.75 -2.00
CA VAL A 11 -11.62 -22.03 -2.14
C VAL A 11 -10.11 -21.80 -2.06
N ARG A 12 -9.43 -22.60 -1.23
CA ARG A 12 -7.98 -22.54 -1.12
C ARG A 12 -7.29 -23.11 -2.36
N ARG A 13 -6.33 -22.36 -2.89
CA ARG A 13 -5.44 -22.70 -4.01
C ARG A 13 -4.02 -22.33 -3.61
N ARG A 14 -3.25 -23.31 -3.15
CA ARG A 14 -1.89 -23.13 -2.58
C ARG A 14 -1.90 -22.15 -1.39
N ASP A 15 -1.27 -21.01 -1.55
CA ASP A 15 -1.10 -19.90 -0.62
C ASP A 15 -2.22 -18.86 -0.69
N ARG A 16 -3.17 -19.03 -1.61
CA ARG A 16 -4.23 -18.06 -1.90
C ARG A 16 -5.62 -18.66 -1.71
N TYR A 17 -6.59 -17.79 -1.51
CA TYR A 17 -8.01 -18.07 -1.46
C TYR A 17 -8.67 -17.35 -2.62
N VAL A 18 -9.39 -18.09 -3.47
CA VAL A 18 -10.06 -17.54 -4.66
C VAL A 18 -11.57 -17.70 -4.56
N HIS A 19 -12.31 -16.77 -5.16
CA HIS A 19 -13.76 -16.82 -5.21
C HIS A 19 -14.25 -16.38 -6.60
N ARG A 20 -15.19 -17.11 -7.20
CA ARG A 20 -15.66 -16.86 -8.58
C ARG A 20 -16.22 -15.46 -8.80
N ARG A 21 -16.81 -14.86 -7.77
CA ARG A 21 -17.38 -13.50 -7.79
C ARG A 21 -16.42 -12.40 -7.32
N ALA A 22 -15.19 -12.74 -6.89
CA ALA A 22 -14.22 -11.77 -6.41
C ALA A 22 -13.14 -11.53 -7.47
N ARG A 23 -12.83 -10.25 -7.73
CA ARG A 23 -11.77 -9.87 -8.68
C ARG A 23 -10.37 -10.19 -8.13
N PHE A 24 -10.21 -10.14 -6.81
CA PHE A 24 -8.93 -10.35 -6.14
C PHE A 24 -8.97 -11.64 -5.34
N TYR A 25 -7.81 -12.28 -5.21
CA TYR A 25 -7.62 -13.37 -4.27
C TYR A 25 -7.28 -12.80 -2.89
N VAL A 26 -7.49 -13.60 -1.85
CA VAL A 26 -7.07 -13.29 -0.47
C VAL A 26 -5.88 -14.17 -0.13
N GLU A 27 -4.86 -13.59 0.49
CA GLU A 27 -3.71 -14.33 1.01
C GLU A 27 -3.51 -14.00 2.49
N PHE A 28 -2.90 -14.93 3.21
CA PHE A 28 -2.53 -14.75 4.61
C PHE A 28 -1.03 -14.98 4.72
N PRO A 29 -0.20 -13.91 4.58
CA PRO A 29 1.24 -14.01 4.71
C PRO A 29 1.63 -14.62 6.06
N ARG A 30 2.73 -15.39 6.06
CA ARG A 30 3.29 -15.98 7.28
C ARG A 30 4.13 -14.95 8.03
N GLY A 31 4.18 -15.06 9.34
CA GLY A 31 4.97 -14.19 10.20
C GLY A 31 4.16 -13.05 10.82
N PRO A 32 4.74 -12.32 11.79
CA PRO A 32 4.10 -11.11 12.30
C PRO A 32 3.96 -10.09 11.17
N LEU A 33 2.96 -9.21 11.28
CA LEU A 33 2.80 -8.10 10.35
C LEU A 33 4.07 -7.23 10.37
N ALA A 34 4.74 -7.11 9.23
CA ALA A 34 5.95 -6.32 9.06
C ALA A 34 5.98 -5.68 7.66
N ILE A 35 6.65 -4.54 7.55
CA ILE A 35 6.86 -3.81 6.29
C ILE A 35 8.33 -3.39 6.22
N GLY A 36 9.11 -4.02 5.35
CA GLY A 36 10.57 -3.90 5.40
C GLY A 36 11.07 -4.29 6.80
N GLY A 37 11.87 -3.44 7.44
CA GLY A 37 12.33 -3.57 8.82
C GLY A 37 11.37 -3.02 9.89
N GLU A 38 10.19 -2.50 9.54
CA GLU A 38 9.23 -1.97 10.52
C GLU A 38 8.24 -3.03 10.99
N TYR A 39 8.15 -3.22 12.31
CA TYR A 39 7.27 -4.17 12.97
C TYR A 39 6.18 -3.50 13.83
N ARG A 40 6.31 -2.19 14.12
CA ARG A 40 5.36 -1.41 14.93
C ARG A 40 4.24 -0.85 14.04
N ILE A 41 3.50 -1.73 13.40
CA ILE A 41 2.41 -1.35 12.50
C ILE A 41 1.09 -1.31 13.28
N ARG A 42 0.47 -0.14 13.32
CA ARG A 42 -0.84 0.05 13.95
C ARG A 42 -1.92 0.13 12.87
N PRO A 43 -2.88 -0.82 12.83
CA PRO A 43 -3.94 -0.76 11.84
C PRO A 43 -4.85 0.46 12.10
N VAL A 44 -5.30 1.07 11.02
CA VAL A 44 -6.41 2.02 11.05
C VAL A 44 -7.71 1.27 10.81
N SER A 45 -8.83 1.80 11.32
CA SER A 45 -10.14 1.19 11.11
C SER A 45 -11.00 2.02 10.18
N ARG A 46 -11.80 1.35 9.35
CA ARG A 46 -12.83 1.97 8.51
C ARG A 46 -14.15 1.25 8.69
N SER A 47 -15.18 2.00 9.06
CA SER A 47 -16.54 1.49 9.14
C SER A 47 -17.15 1.37 7.75
N THR A 48 -17.90 0.29 7.55
CA THR A 48 -18.68 0.02 6.34
C THR A 48 -20.08 -0.44 6.76
N SER A 49 -21.02 -0.50 5.81
CA SER A 49 -22.34 -1.10 6.06
C SER A 49 -22.29 -2.58 6.46
N HIS A 50 -21.16 -3.25 6.23
CA HIS A 50 -20.94 -4.66 6.52
C HIS A 50 -20.02 -4.89 7.74
N GLY A 51 -19.74 -3.83 8.51
CA GLY A 51 -18.90 -3.87 9.69
C GLY A 51 -17.59 -3.09 9.55
N ARG A 52 -16.67 -3.32 10.49
CA ARG A 52 -15.41 -2.57 10.62
C ARG A 52 -14.26 -3.34 10.00
N ILE A 53 -13.52 -2.70 9.08
CA ILE A 53 -12.32 -3.25 8.45
C ILE A 53 -11.09 -2.62 9.08
N LEU A 54 -10.11 -3.46 9.44
CA LEU A 54 -8.78 -3.02 9.84
C LEU A 54 -7.85 -3.03 8.62
N MET A 55 -7.11 -1.95 8.41
CA MET A 55 -6.30 -1.73 7.23
C MET A 55 -4.98 -1.04 7.60
N LEU A 56 -4.00 -1.07 6.70
CA LEU A 56 -2.81 -0.23 6.82
C LEU A 56 -3.18 1.25 6.76
N SER A 57 -2.45 2.08 7.51
CA SER A 57 -2.54 3.53 7.36
C SER A 57 -2.07 3.95 5.95
N PRO A 58 -2.41 5.14 5.45
CA PRO A 58 -1.86 5.63 4.19
C PRO A 58 -0.32 5.67 4.20
N THR A 59 0.29 6.01 5.34
CA THR A 59 1.74 5.99 5.52
C THR A 59 2.29 4.57 5.40
N ASP A 60 1.71 3.59 6.09
CA ASP A 60 2.17 2.20 6.03
C ASP A 60 1.90 1.55 4.67
N SER A 61 0.80 1.92 4.01
CA SER A 61 0.52 1.51 2.64
C SER A 61 1.59 2.04 1.68
N CYS A 62 2.08 3.27 1.88
CA CYS A 62 3.22 3.78 1.13
C CYS A 62 4.50 3.00 1.45
N ARG A 63 4.80 2.70 2.73
CA ARG A 63 5.98 1.88 3.09
C ARG A 63 5.94 0.52 2.40
N ASP A 64 4.80 -0.14 2.41
CA ASP A 64 4.62 -1.47 1.81
C ASP A 64 4.90 -1.45 0.29
N ARG A 65 4.34 -0.46 -0.41
CA ARG A 65 4.61 -0.27 -1.84
C ARG A 65 6.07 0.16 -2.10
N LEU A 66 6.63 1.01 -1.26
CA LEU A 66 8.03 1.44 -1.39
C LEU A 66 9.00 0.29 -1.10
N ALA A 67 8.70 -0.62 -0.18
CA ALA A 67 9.53 -1.79 0.09
C ALA A 67 9.66 -2.67 -1.17
N ALA A 68 8.55 -2.91 -1.87
CA ALA A 68 8.58 -3.62 -3.15
C ALA A 68 9.45 -2.90 -4.20
N PHE A 69 9.36 -1.57 -4.27
CA PHE A 69 10.21 -0.77 -5.14
C PHE A 69 11.70 -0.80 -4.72
N TYR A 70 11.99 -0.74 -3.42
CA TYR A 70 13.35 -0.72 -2.89
C TYR A 70 14.05 -2.08 -3.03
N HIS A 71 13.35 -3.19 -2.82
CA HIS A 71 13.96 -4.52 -2.91
C HIS A 71 13.98 -5.08 -4.34
N TRP A 72 12.98 -4.76 -5.16
CA TRP A 72 12.81 -5.40 -6.48
C TRP A 72 12.83 -4.42 -7.65
N GLY A 73 13.00 -3.12 -7.41
CA GLY A 73 12.96 -2.10 -8.46
C GLY A 73 11.57 -1.94 -9.09
N ASP A 74 10.51 -2.39 -8.43
CA ASP A 74 9.15 -2.36 -8.95
C ASP A 74 8.62 -0.91 -9.14
N ARG A 75 8.68 -0.44 -10.39
CA ARG A 75 8.18 0.88 -10.81
C ARG A 75 6.67 1.02 -10.68
N GLN A 76 5.91 -0.07 -10.77
CA GLN A 76 4.46 -0.01 -10.57
C GLN A 76 4.16 0.29 -9.10
N SER A 77 4.87 -0.36 -8.17
CA SER A 77 4.70 -0.06 -6.75
C SER A 77 5.12 1.37 -6.38
N LEU A 78 6.18 1.92 -6.99
CA LEU A 78 6.51 3.35 -6.86
C LEU A 78 5.34 4.26 -7.30
N THR A 79 4.75 3.96 -8.45
CA THR A 79 3.61 4.72 -8.99
C THR A 79 2.41 4.66 -8.06
N VAL A 80 2.08 3.47 -7.52
CA VAL A 80 0.98 3.29 -6.58
C VAL A 80 1.24 4.01 -5.26
N ALA A 81 2.46 3.95 -4.71
CA ALA A 81 2.83 4.71 -3.52
C ALA A 81 2.59 6.21 -3.73
N ALA A 82 3.04 6.74 -4.88
CA ALA A 82 2.84 8.15 -5.22
C ALA A 82 1.35 8.51 -5.34
N TRP A 83 0.51 7.62 -5.89
CA TRP A 83 -0.94 7.82 -5.93
C TRP A 83 -1.59 7.86 -4.57
N ILE A 84 -1.15 7.02 -3.63
CA ILE A 84 -1.63 7.02 -2.25
C ILE A 84 -1.27 8.33 -1.57
N ALA A 85 0.01 8.73 -1.62
CA ALA A 85 0.51 9.96 -1.01
C ALA A 85 -0.03 11.25 -1.66
N ALA A 86 -0.39 11.20 -2.95
CA ALA A 86 -1.03 12.33 -3.61
C ALA A 86 -2.48 12.56 -3.15
N ARG A 87 -3.18 11.50 -2.73
CA ARG A 87 -4.63 11.52 -2.40
C ARG A 87 -4.94 11.46 -0.90
N ASN A 88 -3.94 11.17 -0.07
CA ASN A 88 -4.11 10.98 1.36
C ASN A 88 -3.07 11.80 2.13
N ARG A 89 -3.37 12.13 3.39
CA ARG A 89 -2.38 12.66 4.32
C ARG A 89 -1.43 11.54 4.72
N VAL A 90 -0.14 11.72 4.40
CA VAL A 90 0.94 10.79 4.74
C VAL A 90 2.04 11.51 5.51
N GLN A 91 2.72 10.80 6.40
CA GLN A 91 3.82 11.36 7.19
C GLN A 91 5.13 11.25 6.40
N LEU A 92 5.39 12.22 5.51
CA LEU A 92 6.58 12.19 4.63
C LEU A 92 7.91 12.15 5.40
N THR A 93 8.00 12.85 6.54
CA THR A 93 9.21 12.80 7.40
C THR A 93 9.47 11.39 7.91
N ALA A 94 8.42 10.69 8.38
CA ALA A 94 8.53 9.32 8.86
C ALA A 94 8.87 8.33 7.72
N LEU A 95 8.35 8.57 6.50
CA LEU A 95 8.71 7.80 5.31
C LEU A 95 10.17 8.02 4.91
N LYS A 96 10.66 9.26 5.00
CA LYS A 96 12.06 9.58 4.71
C LYS A 96 13.00 8.87 5.68
N GLN A 97 12.74 9.00 6.98
CA GLN A 97 13.52 8.35 8.03
C GLN A 97 13.57 6.82 7.83
N TRP A 98 12.40 6.20 7.64
CA TRP A 98 12.31 4.77 7.36
C TRP A 98 13.04 4.38 6.07
N SER A 99 12.89 5.15 4.99
CA SER A 99 13.59 4.85 3.73
C SER A 99 15.11 4.95 3.87
N THR A 100 15.61 5.87 4.70
CA THR A 100 17.04 5.94 5.03
C THR A 100 17.50 4.70 5.80
N THR A 101 16.71 4.20 6.75
CA THR A 101 17.05 2.95 7.48
C THR A 101 17.04 1.72 6.58
N GLU A 102 16.24 1.73 5.50
CA GLU A 102 16.24 0.69 4.46
C GLU A 102 17.39 0.86 3.43
N GLY A 103 18.26 1.86 3.59
CA GLY A 103 19.35 2.15 2.63
C GLY A 103 18.85 2.73 1.29
N ALA A 104 17.63 3.27 1.25
CA ALA A 104 16.94 3.69 0.03
C ALA A 104 16.70 5.22 -0.03
N ALA A 105 17.57 6.01 0.58
CA ALA A 105 17.43 7.47 0.66
C ALA A 105 17.30 8.15 -0.72
N GLU A 106 18.09 7.72 -1.71
CA GLU A 106 18.01 8.26 -3.08
C GLU A 106 16.68 7.89 -3.77
N ARG A 107 16.23 6.65 -3.58
CA ARG A 107 14.96 6.16 -4.13
C ARG A 107 13.75 6.83 -3.48
N PHE A 108 13.87 7.29 -2.24
CA PHE A 108 12.85 8.12 -1.60
C PHE A 108 12.69 9.48 -2.30
N GLU A 109 13.78 10.11 -2.73
CA GLU A 109 13.68 11.38 -3.47
C GLU A 109 12.97 11.18 -4.82
N GLU A 110 13.18 10.04 -5.49
CA GLU A 110 12.43 9.68 -6.69
C GLU A 110 10.92 9.54 -6.40
N PHE A 111 10.55 8.96 -5.26
CA PHE A 111 9.16 8.91 -4.80
C PHE A 111 8.55 10.31 -4.59
N VAL A 112 9.29 11.24 -4.00
CA VAL A 112 8.85 12.64 -3.85
C VAL A 112 8.61 13.30 -5.21
N GLN A 113 9.51 13.09 -6.17
CA GLN A 113 9.34 13.58 -7.54
C GLN A 113 8.11 12.97 -8.22
N GLU A 114 7.85 11.68 -8.00
CA GLU A 114 6.69 10.99 -8.58
C GLU A 114 5.37 11.52 -7.99
N ILE A 115 5.32 11.82 -6.69
CA ILE A 115 4.16 12.51 -6.08
C ILE A 115 3.90 13.84 -6.79
N ALA A 116 4.94 14.64 -7.04
CA ALA A 116 4.80 15.93 -7.71
C ALA A 116 4.29 15.77 -9.16
N LYS A 117 4.75 14.76 -9.90
CA LYS A 117 4.23 14.44 -11.25
C LYS A 117 2.75 14.07 -11.20
N VAL A 118 2.35 13.21 -10.26
CA VAL A 118 0.95 12.78 -10.08
C VAL A 118 0.05 13.97 -9.75
N ARG A 119 0.46 14.84 -8.81
CA ARG A 119 -0.30 16.05 -8.45
C ARG A 119 -0.42 17.03 -9.60
N ARG A 120 0.64 17.23 -10.40
CA ARG A 120 0.60 18.09 -11.60
C ARG A 120 -0.37 17.56 -12.65
N ARG A 121 -0.39 16.24 -12.90
CA ARG A 121 -1.33 15.61 -13.85
C ARG A 121 -2.78 15.71 -13.39
N ALA A 122 -3.02 15.74 -12.08
CA ALA A 122 -4.35 15.88 -11.50
C ALA A 122 -4.85 17.34 -11.45
N ALA A 123 -3.98 18.33 -11.67
CA ALA A 123 -4.39 19.73 -11.66
C ALA A 123 -5.33 20.04 -12.83
N PRO A 124 -6.42 20.81 -12.62
CA PRO A 124 -7.35 21.16 -13.69
C PRO A 124 -6.61 21.93 -14.78
N ARG A 125 -6.73 21.48 -16.04
CA ARG A 125 -6.24 22.22 -17.20
C ARG A 125 -6.92 23.59 -17.22
N ARG A 126 -6.17 24.68 -17.03
CA ARG A 126 -6.66 26.04 -17.29
C ARG A 126 -7.19 26.06 -18.73
N ARG A 127 -8.52 26.16 -18.90
CA ARG A 127 -9.13 26.45 -20.21
C ARG A 127 -8.63 27.83 -20.61
N ARG A 128 -7.80 27.91 -21.65
CA ARG A 128 -7.55 29.17 -22.35
C ARG A 128 -8.89 29.62 -22.94
N LYS A 129 -9.38 30.78 -22.49
CA LYS A 129 -10.42 31.54 -23.20
C LYS A 129 -9.77 32.19 -24.41
#